data_AF-J9EEJ7-F1
#
_entry.id   AF-J9EEJ7-F1
#
_cell.length_a   1.000
_cell.length_b   1.000
_cell.length_c   1.000
_cell.angle_alpha   90.00
_cell.angle_beta   90.00
_cell.angle_gamma   90.00
#
_symmetry.space_group_name_H-M   'P 1'
#
loop_
_entity.id
_entity.type
_entity.pdbx_description
1 polymer ?
#
loop_
_entity_poly.entity_id
_entity_poly.type
_entity_poly.pdbx_seq_one_letter_code
_entity_poly.pdbx_strand_id
1 'polypeptide(L)'
;MIKPPDIGANCYNFDQRGVCPFSFACRFANAHTSNAKQITKSPNVSYKKTLNANSVPLQIALRKRKYDFGKSDQAVAELSQTLGCMERENLKIDMRELSGKLYLAPLTTLGNLPFRRLCVDFGAEITCSEMGICTKYLNGTSSEWSLLKRHPNEKYFGIQLAGGYPDSMCRAAQIIAENEQIDFIDINCGCPIDLINEKGGGCSLALRSNKLVEVMKTMSKVIGNTPLTLKLRTGIKEGVYIAHQTISKVVEHCPPQLITLHPRSKAQRYTKLADWSYTRQCSEACQNVPFWASGDVLSYTDYYEKLERYPVNGIMIGRGALMKPWIFTEIKECRHWDIAASQRLDYIQRFVNYGLEHWGSDDEGVEKTRRFLLEWLSFACRYIPVGLLEVVPQRMNERPPFYHGRSDLETLLASDQSRDWIKISEMFLGKVPENFLFIPKHNANAYLKIDVSEKIPTAKQ
;
A
#
# COMPACT_ATOMS: atom_id res chain seq x y z
N MET A 1 17.45 -30.03 -10.64
CA MET A 1 16.37 -30.26 -9.66
C MET A 1 15.11 -30.65 -10.43
N ILE A 2 14.42 -31.69 -9.99
CA ILE A 2 13.16 -32.16 -10.59
C ILE A 2 12.05 -31.21 -10.10
N LYS A 3 11.24 -30.69 -11.03
CA LYS A 3 10.07 -29.85 -10.70
C LYS A 3 9.10 -30.66 -9.82
N PRO A 4 8.61 -30.12 -8.68
CA PRO A 4 7.63 -30.83 -7.88
C PRO A 4 6.30 -31.02 -8.63
N PRO A 5 5.40 -31.89 -8.14
CA PRO A 5 4.06 -32.03 -8.70
C PRO A 5 3.33 -30.68 -8.80
N ASP A 6 2.48 -30.56 -9.81
CA ASP A 6 1.61 -29.39 -9.96
C ASP A 6 0.65 -29.26 -8.78
N ILE A 7 0.37 -28.02 -8.41
CA ILE A 7 -0.41 -27.64 -7.23
C ILE A 7 -1.90 -27.92 -7.44
N GLY A 8 -2.40 -27.72 -8.66
CA GLY A 8 -3.82 -27.85 -8.96
C GLY A 8 -4.11 -27.98 -10.44
N ALA A 9 -5.38 -28.25 -10.76
CA ALA A 9 -5.85 -28.56 -12.10
C ALA A 9 -6.07 -27.32 -13.00
N ASN A 10 -6.18 -26.13 -12.42
CA ASN A 10 -6.51 -24.89 -13.15
C ASN A 10 -5.36 -23.88 -13.03
N CYS A 11 -5.03 -23.23 -14.15
CA CYS A 11 -3.99 -22.21 -14.20
C CYS A 11 -4.61 -20.84 -14.51
N TYR A 12 -4.62 -19.95 -13.51
CA TYR A 12 -5.20 -18.62 -13.65
C TYR A 12 -4.57 -17.83 -14.82
N ASN A 13 -3.25 -17.90 -15.00
CA ASN A 13 -2.57 -17.24 -16.12
C ASN A 13 -3.06 -17.74 -17.48
N PHE A 14 -3.23 -19.06 -17.63
CA PHE A 14 -3.76 -19.67 -18.85
C PHE A 14 -5.23 -19.31 -19.07
N ASP A 15 -6.03 -19.29 -18.01
CA ASP A 15 -7.45 -18.96 -18.08
C ASP A 15 -7.68 -17.53 -18.54
N GLN A 16 -6.90 -16.59 -18.02
CA GLN A 16 -7.03 -15.18 -18.37
C GLN A 16 -6.41 -14.82 -19.71
N ARG A 17 -5.27 -15.43 -20.08
CA ARG A 17 -4.47 -15.01 -21.23
C ARG A 17 -4.62 -15.90 -22.45
N GLY A 18 -5.19 -17.09 -22.28
CA GLY A 18 -5.18 -18.13 -23.31
C GLY A 18 -3.85 -18.86 -23.47
N VAL A 19 -2.79 -18.40 -22.79
CA VAL A 19 -1.45 -18.96 -22.79
C VAL A 19 -0.76 -18.65 -21.46
N CYS A 20 0.01 -19.57 -20.89
CA CYS A 20 0.79 -19.30 -19.69
C CYS A 20 2.22 -18.85 -20.06
N PRO A 21 2.69 -17.69 -19.56
CA PRO A 21 4.06 -17.22 -19.86
C PRO A 21 5.14 -18.12 -19.24
N PHE A 22 4.78 -18.97 -18.27
CA PHE A 22 5.70 -19.90 -17.60
C PHE A 22 5.71 -21.30 -18.21
N SER A 23 4.74 -21.64 -19.07
CA SER A 23 4.69 -22.94 -19.76
C SER A 23 4.97 -24.12 -18.81
N PHE A 24 5.91 -25.01 -19.13
CA PHE A 24 6.31 -26.15 -18.30
C PHE A 24 6.81 -25.79 -16.89
N ALA A 25 7.37 -24.60 -16.69
CA ALA A 25 7.80 -24.13 -15.37
C ALA A 25 6.62 -23.73 -14.47
N CYS A 26 5.42 -23.53 -15.02
CA CYS A 26 4.22 -23.23 -14.26
C CYS A 26 3.89 -24.37 -13.28
N ARG A 27 3.59 -24.06 -12.02
CA ARG A 27 3.10 -25.02 -11.01
C ARG A 27 1.66 -25.47 -11.21
N PHE A 28 1.08 -25.16 -12.36
CA PHE A 28 -0.23 -25.59 -12.84
C PHE A 28 -0.13 -26.02 -14.33
N ALA A 29 1.05 -26.51 -14.74
CA ALA A 29 1.36 -26.81 -16.15
C ALA A 29 0.43 -27.85 -16.77
N ASN A 30 -0.03 -28.85 -16.03
CA ASN A 30 -0.96 -29.89 -16.49
C ASN A 30 -2.28 -29.31 -17.02
N ALA A 31 -2.66 -28.10 -16.57
CA ALA A 31 -3.83 -27.39 -17.06
C ALA A 31 -3.69 -26.90 -18.51
N HIS A 32 -2.45 -26.77 -19.00
CA HIS A 32 -2.15 -26.11 -20.27
C HIS A 32 -0.91 -26.66 -21.00
N THR A 33 -0.46 -27.87 -20.66
CA THR A 33 0.62 -28.56 -21.36
C THR A 33 0.22 -29.99 -21.65
N SER A 34 0.53 -30.47 -22.85
CA SER A 34 0.25 -31.83 -23.32
C SER A 34 1.22 -32.19 -24.44
N ASN A 35 1.65 -33.45 -24.52
CA ASN A 35 2.55 -33.94 -25.58
C ASN A 35 3.80 -33.07 -25.80
N ALA A 36 4.45 -32.65 -24.70
CA ALA A 36 5.62 -31.76 -24.71
C ALA A 36 5.39 -30.41 -25.43
N LYS A 37 4.13 -29.95 -25.53
CA LYS A 37 3.77 -28.61 -26.02
C LYS A 37 2.86 -27.90 -25.02
N GLN A 38 2.91 -26.56 -25.02
CA GLN A 38 1.89 -25.75 -24.36
C GLN A 38 0.70 -25.58 -25.30
N ILE A 39 -0.50 -25.84 -24.79
CA ILE A 39 -1.74 -25.57 -25.52
C ILE A 39 -2.11 -24.09 -25.41
N THR A 40 -2.89 -23.60 -26.36
CA THR A 40 -3.42 -22.24 -26.38
C THR A 40 -4.93 -22.26 -26.52
N LYS A 41 -5.62 -21.30 -25.91
CA LYS A 41 -7.07 -21.10 -26.08
C LYS A 41 -7.38 -19.63 -26.30
N SER A 42 -8.55 -19.33 -26.87
CA SER A 42 -9.10 -17.97 -26.83
C SER A 42 -9.73 -17.76 -25.45
N PRO A 43 -9.27 -16.79 -24.65
CA PRO A 43 -9.87 -16.52 -23.34
C PRO A 43 -11.27 -15.89 -23.53
N ASN A 44 -12.17 -16.15 -22.58
CA ASN A 44 -13.54 -15.63 -22.60
C ASN A 44 -13.60 -14.09 -22.47
N VAL A 45 -12.53 -13.48 -21.94
CA VAL A 45 -12.43 -12.04 -21.73
C VAL A 45 -11.07 -11.57 -22.26
N SER A 46 -11.03 -10.38 -22.86
CA SER A 46 -9.76 -9.80 -23.31
C SER A 46 -8.85 -9.53 -22.10
N TYR A 47 -7.70 -10.19 -22.09
CA TYR A 47 -6.68 -9.98 -21.07
C TYR A 47 -6.20 -8.52 -21.04
N LYS A 48 -6.23 -7.90 -19.84
CA LYS A 48 -5.74 -6.54 -19.63
C LYS A 48 -4.31 -6.58 -19.08
N LYS A 49 -3.33 -6.31 -19.94
CA LYS A 49 -1.91 -6.36 -19.57
C LYS A 49 -1.57 -5.29 -18.52
N THR A 50 -0.82 -5.69 -17.50
CA THR A 50 -0.23 -4.77 -16.52
C THR A 50 0.64 -3.72 -17.21
N LEU A 51 0.44 -2.45 -16.86
CA LEU A 51 1.19 -1.28 -17.30
C LEU A 51 2.45 -1.11 -16.43
N ASN A 52 3.40 -0.29 -16.89
CA ASN A 52 4.65 0.01 -16.17
C ASN A 52 5.51 -1.24 -15.86
N ALA A 53 5.35 -2.29 -16.68
CA ALA A 53 5.95 -3.60 -16.45
C ALA A 53 7.30 -3.80 -17.16
N ASN A 54 7.66 -2.94 -18.11
CA ASN A 54 8.88 -3.08 -18.93
C ASN A 54 9.98 -2.08 -18.52
N SER A 55 10.47 -2.19 -17.30
CA SER A 55 11.49 -1.26 -16.76
C SER A 55 12.93 -1.78 -16.87
N VAL A 56 13.16 -3.00 -17.38
CA VAL A 56 14.51 -3.60 -17.43
C VAL A 56 15.52 -2.76 -18.24
N PRO A 57 15.19 -2.27 -19.46
CA PRO A 57 16.13 -1.43 -20.21
C PRO A 57 16.49 -0.14 -19.46
N LEU A 58 15.49 0.48 -18.82
CA LEU A 58 15.66 1.70 -18.03
C LEU A 58 16.52 1.46 -16.78
N GLN A 59 16.30 0.34 -16.07
CA GLN A 59 17.14 -0.07 -14.95
C GLN A 59 18.60 -0.28 -15.37
N ILE A 60 18.84 -0.88 -16.54
CA ILE A 60 20.19 -1.05 -17.10
C ILE A 60 20.82 0.31 -17.41
N ALA A 61 20.07 1.23 -18.02
CA ALA A 61 20.55 2.58 -18.31
C ALA A 61 20.95 3.33 -17.04
N LEU A 62 20.14 3.24 -15.98
CA LEU A 62 20.43 3.84 -14.67
C LEU A 62 21.68 3.27 -14.02
N ARG A 63 21.82 1.93 -13.97
CA ARG A 63 23.02 1.27 -13.43
C ARG A 63 24.28 1.61 -14.22
N LYS A 64 24.16 1.82 -15.53
CA LYS A 64 25.26 2.27 -16.41
C LYS A 64 25.45 3.78 -16.43
N ARG A 65 24.68 4.55 -15.64
CA ARG A 65 24.70 6.03 -15.59
C ARG A 65 24.51 6.68 -16.98
N LYS A 66 23.65 6.09 -17.80
CA LYS A 66 23.33 6.55 -19.16
C LYS A 66 22.00 7.30 -19.26
N TYR A 67 21.23 7.38 -18.18
CA TYR A 67 20.00 8.15 -18.17
C TYR A 67 20.31 9.64 -18.05
N ASP A 68 19.62 10.47 -18.84
CA ASP A 68 19.81 11.91 -18.85
C ASP A 68 19.00 12.58 -17.72
N PHE A 69 19.72 13.17 -16.78
CA PHE A 69 19.14 13.94 -15.66
C PHE A 69 19.27 15.45 -15.85
N GLY A 70 19.55 15.94 -17.07
CA GLY A 70 19.76 17.37 -17.34
C GLY A 70 18.67 18.28 -16.78
N LYS A 71 17.39 17.88 -16.90
CA LYS A 71 16.26 18.63 -16.31
C LYS A 71 16.35 18.72 -14.78
N SER A 72 16.64 17.61 -14.10
CA SER A 72 16.80 17.60 -12.64
C SER A 72 18.02 18.40 -12.21
N ASP A 73 19.13 18.28 -12.94
CA ASP A 73 20.39 18.95 -12.62
C ASP A 73 20.24 20.47 -12.75
N GLN A 74 19.56 20.93 -13.80
CA GLN A 74 19.16 22.32 -13.96
C GLN A 74 18.22 22.77 -12.84
N ALA A 75 17.17 22.01 -12.54
CA ALA A 75 16.20 22.35 -11.50
C ALA A 75 16.84 22.51 -10.12
N VAL A 76 17.84 21.68 -9.79
CA VAL A 76 18.61 21.77 -8.54
C VAL A 76 19.58 22.95 -8.55
N ALA A 77 20.26 23.23 -9.67
CA ALA A 77 21.19 24.34 -9.79
C ALA A 77 20.49 25.71 -9.60
N GLU A 78 19.26 25.84 -10.08
CA GLU A 78 18.45 27.08 -10.00
C GLU A 78 17.74 27.27 -8.65
N LEU A 79 17.88 26.34 -7.70
CA LEU A 79 17.11 26.34 -6.46
C LEU A 79 17.29 27.63 -5.64
N SER A 80 18.51 28.18 -5.61
CA SER A 80 18.83 29.43 -4.91
C SER A 80 18.20 30.68 -5.54
N GLN A 81 17.78 30.59 -6.81
CA GLN A 81 17.22 31.70 -7.58
C GLN A 81 15.70 31.70 -7.59
N THR A 82 15.03 30.64 -7.10
CA THR A 82 13.58 30.50 -7.21
C THR A 82 12.87 30.73 -5.87
N LEU A 83 12.06 31.80 -5.78
CA LEU A 83 11.31 32.15 -4.56
C LEU A 83 10.15 31.19 -4.27
N GLY A 84 9.50 30.62 -5.29
CA GLY A 84 8.36 29.70 -5.17
C GLY A 84 8.36 28.58 -6.22
N CYS A 85 7.35 27.72 -6.19
CA CYS A 85 7.08 26.79 -7.30
C CYS A 85 6.39 27.51 -8.46
N MET A 86 6.72 27.13 -9.70
CA MET A 86 5.97 27.60 -10.87
C MET A 86 4.55 27.05 -10.79
N GLU A 87 3.57 27.91 -11.06
CA GLU A 87 2.18 27.46 -11.23
C GLU A 87 2.09 26.60 -12.48
N ARG A 88 1.45 25.44 -12.36
CA ARG A 88 1.40 24.45 -13.43
C ARG A 88 0.00 24.42 -14.02
N GLU A 89 -0.12 25.04 -15.18
CA GLU A 89 -1.37 25.03 -15.96
C GLU A 89 -1.67 23.63 -16.49
N ASN A 90 -2.96 23.29 -16.62
CA ASN A 90 -3.46 22.06 -17.25
C ASN A 90 -2.96 20.75 -16.62
N LEU A 91 -3.13 20.61 -15.30
CA LEU A 91 -2.87 19.36 -14.58
C LEU A 91 -3.58 18.17 -15.23
N LYS A 92 -2.92 17.01 -15.25
CA LYS A 92 -3.49 15.77 -15.79
C LYS A 92 -4.80 15.37 -15.10
N ILE A 93 -4.91 15.65 -13.80
CA ILE A 93 -6.11 15.53 -13.00
C ILE A 93 -6.17 16.71 -12.02
N ASP A 94 -7.35 17.29 -11.79
CA ASP A 94 -7.56 18.15 -10.63
C ASP A 94 -7.92 17.29 -9.41
N MET A 95 -7.08 17.32 -8.38
CA MET A 95 -7.29 16.57 -7.15
C MET A 95 -8.54 17.02 -6.38
N ARG A 96 -9.09 18.20 -6.66
CA ARG A 96 -10.34 18.68 -6.07
C ARG A 96 -11.56 17.91 -6.59
N GLU A 97 -11.54 17.52 -7.87
CA GLU A 97 -12.59 16.70 -8.50
C GLU A 97 -12.64 15.26 -7.97
N LEU A 98 -11.60 14.86 -7.22
CA LEU A 98 -11.55 13.56 -6.57
C LEU A 98 -12.25 13.53 -5.20
N SER A 99 -12.82 14.64 -4.74
CA SER A 99 -13.62 14.64 -3.51
C SER A 99 -14.78 13.61 -3.62
N GLY A 100 -15.04 12.90 -2.52
CA GLY A 100 -16.02 11.80 -2.48
C GLY A 100 -15.56 10.48 -3.10
N LYS A 101 -14.38 10.42 -3.73
CA LYS A 101 -13.80 9.17 -4.24
C LYS A 101 -13.15 8.37 -3.13
N LEU A 102 -13.23 7.04 -3.25
CA LEU A 102 -12.66 6.14 -2.24
C LEU A 102 -11.17 5.89 -2.51
N TYR A 103 -10.33 6.28 -1.54
CA TYR A 103 -8.88 6.24 -1.67
C TYR A 103 -8.25 5.20 -0.73
N LEU A 104 -7.62 4.18 -1.32
CA LEU A 104 -6.74 3.26 -0.62
C LEU A 104 -5.38 3.92 -0.30
N ALA A 105 -5.02 3.93 0.99
CA ALA A 105 -3.73 4.46 1.44
C ALA A 105 -2.54 3.70 0.82
N PRO A 106 -1.37 4.36 0.67
CA PRO A 106 -0.11 3.67 0.41
C PRO A 106 0.28 2.84 1.65
N LEU A 107 0.44 1.52 1.47
CA LEU A 107 0.62 0.55 2.55
C LEU A 107 1.91 -0.25 2.35
N THR A 108 3.02 0.16 2.96
CA THR A 108 4.30 -0.54 2.78
C THR A 108 4.21 -2.04 3.12
N THR A 109 4.72 -2.89 2.23
CA THR A 109 4.64 -4.36 2.17
C THR A 109 3.28 -4.91 1.69
N LEU A 110 2.17 -4.24 1.97
CA LEU A 110 0.83 -4.80 1.79
C LEU A 110 0.03 -4.18 0.64
N GLY A 111 0.34 -2.95 0.25
CA GLY A 111 -0.26 -2.19 -0.86
C GLY A 111 0.30 -2.58 -2.23
N ASN A 112 0.70 -3.84 -2.39
CA ASN A 112 1.17 -4.39 -3.64
C ASN A 112 0.03 -4.46 -4.67
N LEU A 113 0.38 -4.60 -5.95
CA LEU A 113 -0.59 -4.57 -7.05
C LEU A 113 -1.74 -5.58 -6.86
N PRO A 114 -1.51 -6.86 -6.48
CA PRO A 114 -2.58 -7.79 -6.17
C PRO A 114 -3.59 -7.29 -5.13
N PHE A 115 -3.10 -6.72 -4.03
CA PHE A 115 -3.97 -6.18 -2.98
C PHE A 115 -4.76 -4.94 -3.45
N ARG A 116 -4.12 -4.03 -4.19
CA ARG A 116 -4.79 -2.84 -4.74
C ARG A 116 -5.89 -3.23 -5.72
N ARG A 117 -5.65 -4.23 -6.59
CA ARG A 117 -6.68 -4.76 -7.50
C ARG A 117 -7.87 -5.32 -6.72
N LEU A 118 -7.63 -6.11 -5.67
CA LEU A 118 -8.70 -6.60 -4.81
C LEU A 118 -9.52 -5.45 -4.20
N CYS A 119 -8.87 -4.39 -3.72
CA CYS A 119 -9.57 -3.22 -3.21
C CYS A 119 -10.36 -2.46 -4.28
N VAL A 120 -9.85 -2.38 -5.51
CA VAL A 120 -10.56 -1.79 -6.66
C VAL A 120 -11.83 -2.60 -6.96
N ASP A 121 -11.76 -3.92 -6.89
CA ASP A 121 -12.93 -4.77 -7.10
C ASP A 121 -14.04 -4.55 -6.05
N PHE A 122 -13.66 -4.12 -4.84
CA PHE A 122 -14.59 -3.68 -3.80
C PHE A 122 -14.97 -2.20 -3.89
N GLY A 123 -14.43 -1.47 -4.85
CA GLY A 123 -14.85 -0.12 -5.17
C GLY A 123 -13.88 0.99 -4.82
N ALA A 124 -12.64 0.69 -4.41
CA ALA A 124 -11.60 1.72 -4.36
C ALA A 124 -11.42 2.37 -5.75
N GLU A 125 -11.41 3.70 -5.82
CA GLU A 125 -11.26 4.45 -7.08
C GLU A 125 -9.87 5.06 -7.21
N ILE A 126 -9.23 5.40 -6.09
CA ILE A 126 -7.87 5.94 -6.05
C ILE A 126 -6.98 4.92 -5.34
N THR A 127 -5.88 4.56 -5.99
CA THR A 127 -4.84 3.71 -5.43
C THR A 127 -3.50 4.44 -5.48
N CYS A 128 -2.61 4.08 -4.57
CA CYS A 128 -1.25 4.60 -4.54
C CYS A 128 -0.29 3.44 -4.31
N SER A 129 0.88 3.50 -4.94
CA SER A 129 1.93 2.50 -4.73
C SER A 129 2.30 2.39 -3.26
N GLU A 130 2.99 1.30 -2.92
CA GLU A 130 3.77 1.30 -1.69
C GLU A 130 4.80 2.45 -1.74
N MET A 131 5.29 2.86 -0.56
CA MET A 131 6.34 3.87 -0.45
C MET A 131 7.61 3.40 -1.16
N GLY A 132 7.98 4.09 -2.23
CA GLY A 132 9.20 3.87 -3.00
C GLY A 132 10.34 4.79 -2.56
N ILE A 133 11.53 4.25 -2.33
CA ILE A 133 12.72 4.99 -1.91
C ILE A 133 13.42 5.57 -3.15
N CYS A 134 13.55 6.90 -3.23
CA CYS A 134 14.09 7.60 -4.39
C CYS A 134 15.45 7.03 -4.86
N THR A 135 16.40 6.82 -3.94
CA THR A 135 17.73 6.29 -4.26
C THR A 135 17.71 4.85 -4.79
N LYS A 136 16.71 4.04 -4.42
CA LYS A 136 16.57 2.67 -4.92
C LYS A 136 16.08 2.64 -6.37
N TYR A 137 15.22 3.59 -6.77
CA TYR A 137 14.88 3.80 -8.17
C TYR A 137 16.10 4.20 -8.99
N LEU A 138 16.86 5.18 -8.51
CA LEU A 138 18.08 5.66 -9.19
C LEU A 138 19.15 4.57 -9.35
N ASN A 139 19.23 3.64 -8.40
CA ASN A 139 20.12 2.47 -8.50
C ASN A 139 19.57 1.35 -9.40
N GLY A 140 18.39 1.52 -9.99
CA GLY A 140 17.75 0.50 -10.83
C GLY A 140 17.38 -0.75 -10.04
N THR A 141 17.00 -0.66 -8.76
CA THR A 141 16.73 -1.85 -7.91
C THR A 141 15.42 -2.54 -8.33
N SER A 142 15.48 -3.77 -8.84
CA SER A 142 14.31 -4.45 -9.43
C SER A 142 13.08 -4.53 -8.52
N SER A 143 13.28 -4.74 -7.21
CA SER A 143 12.18 -4.77 -6.24
C SER A 143 11.48 -3.42 -6.10
N GLU A 144 12.22 -2.32 -6.18
CA GLU A 144 11.67 -0.96 -6.09
C GLU A 144 10.84 -0.64 -7.34
N TRP A 145 11.38 -0.97 -8.51
CA TRP A 145 10.70 -0.77 -9.80
C TRP A 145 9.42 -1.58 -9.91
N SER A 146 9.30 -2.70 -9.18
CA SER A 146 8.06 -3.48 -9.14
C SER A 146 6.88 -2.72 -8.51
N LEU A 147 7.15 -1.71 -7.68
CA LEU A 147 6.12 -0.88 -7.03
C LEU A 147 5.40 0.04 -8.02
N LEU A 148 6.02 0.35 -9.17
CA LEU A 148 5.49 1.24 -10.21
C LEU A 148 4.43 0.57 -11.09
N LYS A 149 4.31 -0.77 -11.02
CA LYS A 149 3.38 -1.55 -11.82
C LYS A 149 1.93 -1.15 -11.50
N ARG A 150 1.15 -0.95 -12.56
CA ARG A 150 -0.27 -0.56 -12.52
C ARG A 150 -1.11 -1.57 -13.30
N HIS A 151 -2.27 -1.97 -12.78
CA HIS A 151 -3.22 -2.72 -13.58
C HIS A 151 -4.23 -1.78 -14.25
N PRO A 152 -4.71 -2.06 -15.49
CA PRO A 152 -5.63 -1.16 -16.20
C PRO A 152 -7.01 -0.93 -15.55
N ASN A 153 -7.34 -1.63 -14.46
CA ASN A 153 -8.56 -1.36 -13.68
C ASN A 153 -8.36 -0.28 -12.61
N GLU A 154 -7.12 0.10 -12.30
CA GLU A 154 -6.82 1.22 -11.40
C GLU A 154 -7.13 2.52 -12.12
N LYS A 155 -8.23 3.18 -11.74
CA LYS A 155 -8.74 4.40 -12.39
C LYS A 155 -7.81 5.59 -12.17
N TYR A 156 -7.45 5.85 -10.91
CA TYR A 156 -6.45 6.84 -10.53
C TYR A 156 -5.33 6.15 -9.74
N PHE A 157 -4.12 6.17 -10.28
CA PHE A 157 -2.96 5.52 -9.68
C PHE A 157 -1.82 6.52 -9.46
N GLY A 158 -1.40 6.68 -8.20
CA GLY A 158 -0.25 7.50 -7.85
C GLY A 158 0.96 6.69 -7.38
N ILE A 159 2.13 7.34 -7.42
CA ILE A 159 3.37 6.80 -6.87
C ILE A 159 3.79 7.60 -5.65
N GLN A 160 3.97 6.93 -4.51
CA GLN A 160 4.49 7.57 -3.31
C GLN A 160 6.02 7.46 -3.23
N LEU A 161 6.70 8.60 -3.20
CA LEU A 161 8.16 8.71 -3.07
C LEU A 161 8.59 9.09 -1.66
N ALA A 162 9.66 8.44 -1.19
CA ALA A 162 10.35 8.76 0.04
C ALA A 162 11.83 9.09 -0.23
N GLY A 163 12.26 10.21 0.33
CA GLY A 163 13.62 10.71 0.26
C GLY A 163 13.75 11.97 1.11
N GLY A 164 14.96 12.50 1.24
CA GLY A 164 15.26 13.60 2.15
C GLY A 164 15.93 14.82 1.49
N TYR A 165 16.22 14.75 0.18
CA TYR A 165 17.07 15.72 -0.50
C TYR A 165 16.54 16.06 -1.91
N PRO A 166 16.65 17.33 -2.35
CA PRO A 166 16.13 17.79 -3.64
C PRO A 166 16.71 17.05 -4.84
N ASP A 167 17.99 16.68 -4.81
CA ASP A 167 18.70 16.01 -5.91
C ASP A 167 18.08 14.63 -6.25
N SER A 168 17.94 13.78 -5.24
CA SER A 168 17.51 12.40 -5.36
C SER A 168 16.01 12.31 -5.58
N MET A 169 15.24 13.18 -4.92
CA MET A 169 13.79 13.26 -5.12
C MET A 169 13.43 13.79 -6.50
N CYS A 170 14.08 14.85 -6.98
CA CYS A 170 13.87 15.41 -8.31
C CYS A 170 14.22 14.40 -9.40
N ARG A 171 15.41 13.80 -9.34
CA ARG A 171 15.82 12.76 -10.30
C ARG A 171 14.87 11.56 -10.32
N ALA A 172 14.44 11.08 -9.15
CA ALA A 172 13.47 9.98 -9.06
C ALA A 172 12.11 10.38 -9.67
N ALA A 173 11.66 11.61 -9.42
CA ALA A 173 10.42 12.12 -10.00
C ALA A 173 10.50 12.26 -11.52
N GLN A 174 11.64 12.74 -12.05
CA GLN A 174 11.88 12.86 -13.49
C GLN A 174 11.77 11.50 -14.18
N ILE A 175 12.51 10.47 -13.73
CA ILE A 175 12.48 9.15 -14.37
C ILE A 175 11.08 8.53 -14.35
N ILE A 176 10.31 8.75 -13.29
CA ILE A 176 8.97 8.20 -13.15
C ILE A 176 7.99 8.95 -14.07
N ALA A 177 8.01 10.29 -14.08
CA ALA A 177 7.14 11.09 -14.92
C ALA A 177 7.40 10.90 -16.42
N GLU A 178 8.65 10.67 -16.82
CA GLU A 178 9.02 10.50 -18.24
C GLU A 178 8.75 9.11 -18.79
N ASN A 179 8.70 8.07 -17.94
CA ASN A 179 8.69 6.68 -18.40
C ASN A 179 7.48 5.86 -17.96
N GLU A 180 6.69 6.33 -17.00
CA GLU A 180 5.63 5.52 -16.36
C GLU A 180 4.25 6.16 -16.46
N GLN A 181 3.21 5.32 -16.59
CA GLN A 181 1.82 5.76 -16.64
C GLN A 181 1.25 5.95 -15.24
N ILE A 182 1.34 7.18 -14.74
CA ILE A 182 0.89 7.59 -13.39
C ILE A 182 -0.06 8.78 -13.49
N ASP A 183 -0.91 8.97 -12.48
CA ASP A 183 -1.86 10.07 -12.46
C ASP A 183 -1.47 11.16 -11.43
N PHE A 184 -0.64 10.84 -10.44
CA PHE A 184 -0.04 11.80 -9.51
C PHE A 184 1.24 11.23 -8.86
N ILE A 185 2.06 12.11 -8.28
CA ILE A 185 3.20 11.74 -7.43
C ILE A 185 2.93 12.25 -6.02
N ASP A 186 3.08 11.39 -5.01
CA ASP A 186 2.90 11.72 -3.60
C ASP A 186 4.25 11.75 -2.86
N ILE A 187 4.49 12.77 -2.05
CA ILE A 187 5.67 12.85 -1.18
C ILE A 187 5.33 12.26 0.18
N ASN A 188 6.07 11.22 0.57
CA ASN A 188 5.95 10.64 1.89
C ASN A 188 6.69 11.49 2.94
N CYS A 189 5.91 12.21 3.74
CA CYS A 189 6.36 12.92 4.93
C CYS A 189 5.72 12.36 6.22
N GLY A 190 5.27 11.10 6.19
CA GLY A 190 4.52 10.46 7.28
C GLY A 190 5.05 9.09 7.72
N CYS A 191 6.05 8.53 7.03
CA CYS A 191 6.64 7.23 7.38
C CYS A 191 7.42 7.32 8.70
N PRO A 192 7.09 6.48 9.71
CA PRO A 192 7.77 6.50 11.00
C PRO A 192 9.02 5.61 11.05
N ILE A 193 9.39 4.92 9.97
CA ILE A 193 10.53 3.98 9.95
C ILE A 193 11.84 4.72 10.18
N ASP A 194 12.60 4.29 11.18
CA ASP A 194 13.81 5.00 11.63
C ASP A 194 14.86 5.09 10.53
N LEU A 195 15.11 4.00 9.78
CA LEU A 195 16.03 3.98 8.63
C LEU A 195 15.73 5.06 7.57
N ILE A 196 14.45 5.42 7.39
CA ILE A 196 14.05 6.47 6.44
C ILE A 196 14.25 7.86 7.07
N ASN A 197 13.91 8.01 8.35
CA ASN A 197 14.01 9.27 9.08
C ASN A 197 15.45 9.70 9.34
N GLU A 198 16.34 8.75 9.64
CA GLU A 198 17.79 8.97 9.80
C GLU A 198 18.43 9.50 8.51
N LYS A 199 17.91 9.08 7.35
CA LYS A 199 18.30 9.62 6.03
C LYS A 199 17.57 10.90 5.64
N GLY A 200 16.85 11.51 6.59
CA GLY A 200 16.11 12.75 6.39
C GLY A 200 14.76 12.62 5.68
N GLY A 201 14.30 11.41 5.33
CA GLY A 201 12.99 11.19 4.71
C GLY A 201 11.85 11.02 5.73
N GLY A 202 10.63 10.76 5.24
CA GLY A 202 9.48 10.49 6.11
C GLY A 202 9.15 11.67 7.04
N CYS A 203 8.82 11.40 8.30
CA CYS A 203 8.49 12.46 9.27
C CYS A 203 9.64 13.47 9.49
N SER A 204 10.90 13.06 9.27
CA SER A 204 12.07 13.93 9.38
C SER A 204 12.09 15.02 8.29
N LEU A 205 11.57 14.74 7.09
CA LEU A 205 11.44 15.74 6.03
C LEU A 205 10.38 16.80 6.40
N ALA A 206 9.27 16.39 7.01
CA ALA A 206 8.19 17.29 7.43
C ALA A 206 8.68 18.39 8.41
N LEU A 207 9.58 18.00 9.33
CA LEU A 207 10.19 18.93 10.29
C LEU A 207 11.11 19.96 9.65
N ARG A 208 11.75 19.59 8.54
CA ARG A 208 12.69 20.43 7.81
C ARG A 208 11.95 21.13 6.69
N SER A 209 10.94 21.94 7.04
CA SER A 209 9.99 22.55 6.10
C SER A 209 10.66 23.31 4.96
N ASN A 210 11.77 24.03 5.20
CA ASN A 210 12.56 24.66 4.14
C ASN A 210 13.10 23.62 3.13
N LYS A 211 13.65 22.50 3.63
CA LYS A 211 14.15 21.40 2.78
C LYS A 211 13.01 20.71 2.03
N LEU A 212 11.84 20.56 2.64
CA LEU A 212 10.64 20.04 1.98
C LEU A 212 10.21 20.97 0.83
N VAL A 213 10.16 22.29 1.06
CA VAL A 213 9.86 23.27 0.00
C VAL A 213 10.88 23.17 -1.13
N GLU A 214 12.17 23.02 -0.83
CA GLU A 214 13.20 22.81 -1.86
C GLU A 214 12.96 21.53 -2.68
N VAL A 215 12.62 20.41 -2.02
CA VAL A 215 12.28 19.15 -2.69
C VAL A 215 11.07 19.33 -3.61
N MET A 216 10.02 19.99 -3.14
CA MET A 216 8.80 20.22 -3.94
C MET A 216 9.06 21.15 -5.12
N LYS A 217 9.89 22.19 -4.94
CA LYS A 217 10.35 23.08 -6.02
C LYS A 217 11.07 22.32 -7.12
N THR A 218 12.07 21.49 -6.79
CA THR A 218 12.82 20.77 -7.82
C THR A 218 11.96 19.70 -8.49
N MET A 219 11.10 18.98 -7.75
CA MET A 219 10.19 17.99 -8.32
C MET A 219 9.17 18.62 -9.28
N SER A 220 8.52 19.73 -8.89
CA SER A 220 7.50 20.38 -9.72
C SER A 220 8.02 20.81 -11.10
N LYS A 221 9.31 21.17 -11.20
CA LYS A 221 9.96 21.53 -12.48
C LYS A 221 10.12 20.36 -13.46
N VAL A 222 10.15 19.11 -13.00
CA VAL A 222 10.50 17.95 -13.84
C VAL A 222 9.37 16.96 -14.09
N ILE A 223 8.25 17.09 -13.36
CA ILE A 223 7.12 16.16 -13.44
C ILE A 223 6.01 16.61 -14.41
N GLY A 224 6.22 17.71 -15.13
CA GLY A 224 5.25 18.28 -16.08
C GLY A 224 3.90 18.57 -15.42
N ASN A 225 2.82 18.15 -16.07
CA ASN A 225 1.45 18.34 -15.60
C ASN A 225 0.98 17.29 -14.57
N THR A 226 1.86 16.42 -14.07
CA THR A 226 1.51 15.42 -13.05
C THR A 226 1.34 16.08 -11.68
N PRO A 227 0.16 16.05 -11.04
CA PRO A 227 -0.04 16.60 -9.70
C PRO A 227 0.95 16.09 -8.66
N LEU A 228 1.38 16.98 -7.77
CA LEU A 228 2.26 16.67 -6.65
C LEU A 228 1.46 16.76 -5.35
N THR A 229 1.39 15.66 -4.61
CA THR A 229 0.62 15.56 -3.37
C THR A 229 1.56 15.32 -2.19
N LEU A 230 1.08 15.59 -0.97
CA LEU A 230 1.89 15.51 0.24
C LEU A 230 1.14 14.75 1.34
N LYS A 231 1.78 13.71 1.91
CA LYS A 231 1.22 12.95 3.03
C LYS A 231 2.02 13.15 4.32
N LEU A 232 1.37 13.63 5.37
CA LEU A 232 1.99 14.04 6.64
C LEU A 232 1.51 13.20 7.84
N ARG A 233 2.22 13.36 8.96
CA ARG A 233 1.80 13.00 10.32
C ARG A 233 1.72 14.26 11.19
N THR A 234 1.15 14.19 12.39
CA THR A 234 1.01 15.37 13.29
C THR A 234 2.35 15.96 13.72
N GLY A 235 3.37 15.10 13.82
CA GLY A 235 4.71 15.45 14.29
C GLY A 235 5.52 14.22 14.66
N ILE A 236 6.65 14.42 15.34
CA ILE A 236 7.48 13.30 15.83
C ILE A 236 6.98 12.76 17.17
N LYS A 237 6.75 13.65 18.15
CA LYS A 237 6.40 13.28 19.52
C LYS A 237 4.89 13.34 19.73
N GLU A 238 4.39 12.52 20.65
CA GLU A 238 3.00 12.60 21.11
C GLU A 238 2.76 13.95 21.81
N GLY A 239 1.58 14.55 21.60
CA GLY A 239 1.21 15.86 22.14
C GLY A 239 1.95 17.07 21.54
N VAL A 240 2.91 16.86 20.63
CA VAL A 240 3.64 17.95 19.97
C VAL A 240 3.21 18.05 18.51
N TYR A 241 2.35 19.03 18.27
CA TYR A 241 1.68 19.26 16.99
C TYR A 241 2.43 20.29 16.13
N ILE A 242 2.93 19.89 14.98
CA ILE A 242 3.74 20.74 14.08
C ILE A 242 3.24 20.73 12.64
N ALA A 243 2.37 19.80 12.26
CA ALA A 243 1.98 19.62 10.87
C ALA A 243 1.36 20.88 10.27
N HIS A 244 0.52 21.61 11.02
CA HIS A 244 -0.04 22.90 10.59
C HIS A 244 1.03 23.91 10.16
N GLN A 245 2.16 24.01 10.88
CA GLN A 245 3.27 24.92 10.53
C GLN A 245 3.95 24.48 9.23
N THR A 246 4.20 23.18 9.07
CA THR A 246 4.72 22.62 7.83
C THR A 246 3.76 22.87 6.67
N ILE A 247 2.45 22.68 6.87
CA ILE A 247 1.40 22.92 5.90
C ILE A 247 1.39 24.38 5.46
N SER A 248 1.34 25.34 6.41
CA SER A 248 1.38 26.77 6.08
C SER A 248 2.61 27.11 5.23
N LYS A 249 3.78 26.58 5.59
CA LYS A 249 5.03 26.84 4.87
C LYS A 249 5.03 26.30 3.43
N VAL A 250 4.49 25.09 3.22
CA VAL A 250 4.42 24.53 1.86
C VAL A 250 3.33 25.20 1.03
N VAL A 251 2.17 25.53 1.62
CA VAL A 251 1.09 26.25 0.92
C VAL A 251 1.56 27.63 0.46
N GLU A 252 2.34 28.34 1.29
CA GLU A 252 2.88 29.67 0.96
C GLU A 252 3.90 29.64 -0.19
N HIS A 253 4.79 28.65 -0.23
CA HIS A 253 5.92 28.65 -1.17
C HIS A 253 5.82 27.66 -2.33
N CYS A 254 5.08 26.57 -2.16
CA CYS A 254 4.92 25.52 -3.15
C CYS A 254 3.65 24.70 -2.88
N PRO A 255 2.45 25.26 -3.15
CA PRO A 255 1.21 24.60 -2.81
C PRO A 255 1.08 23.26 -3.54
N PRO A 256 0.98 22.12 -2.81
CA PRO A 256 0.70 20.83 -3.42
C PRO A 256 -0.74 20.79 -3.92
N GLN A 257 -1.04 19.84 -4.80
CA GLN A 257 -2.40 19.66 -5.32
C GLN A 257 -3.30 18.90 -4.34
N LEU A 258 -2.74 18.21 -3.34
CA LEU A 258 -3.48 17.56 -2.25
C LEU A 258 -2.58 17.42 -1.02
N ILE A 259 -3.12 17.67 0.17
CA ILE A 259 -2.48 17.34 1.45
C ILE A 259 -3.29 16.26 2.14
N THR A 260 -2.64 15.19 2.59
CA THR A 260 -3.25 14.16 3.43
C THR A 260 -2.57 14.10 4.80
N LEU A 261 -3.32 14.31 5.89
CA LEU A 261 -2.80 14.14 7.25
C LEU A 261 -3.17 12.77 7.83
N HIS A 262 -2.19 12.06 8.39
CA HIS A 262 -2.45 11.03 9.39
C HIS A 262 -2.40 11.67 10.78
N PRO A 263 -3.54 11.81 11.51
CA PRO A 263 -3.56 12.42 12.83
C PRO A 263 -2.93 11.56 13.95
N ARG A 264 -1.75 11.01 13.71
CA ARG A 264 -0.87 10.41 14.72
C ARG A 264 0.52 11.00 14.60
N SER A 265 1.25 11.03 15.71
CA SER A 265 2.68 11.32 15.71
C SER A 265 3.49 10.13 15.18
N LYS A 266 4.78 10.33 14.88
CA LYS A 266 5.74 9.25 14.60
C LYS A 266 5.78 8.26 15.78
N ALA A 267 5.92 8.77 17.01
CA ALA A 267 6.10 7.97 18.22
C ALA A 267 4.89 7.07 18.54
N GLN A 268 3.67 7.56 18.28
CA GLN A 268 2.45 6.78 18.53
C GLN A 268 2.34 5.51 17.69
N ARG A 269 3.09 5.41 16.58
CA ARG A 269 3.02 4.30 15.61
C ARG A 269 1.57 3.85 15.39
N TYR A 270 1.17 2.75 16.04
CA TYR A 270 -0.14 2.12 15.99
C TYR A 270 -0.79 1.86 17.35
N THR A 271 -0.18 2.31 18.46
CA THR A 271 -0.58 1.95 19.83
C THR A 271 -1.67 2.84 20.40
N LYS A 272 -1.87 4.03 19.84
CA LYS A 272 -2.85 5.04 20.28
C LYS A 272 -3.86 5.33 19.17
N LEU A 273 -5.00 5.91 19.52
CA LEU A 273 -5.98 6.39 18.54
C LEU A 273 -5.44 7.62 17.80
N ALA A 274 -5.91 7.83 16.58
CA ALA A 274 -5.63 9.05 15.83
C ALA A 274 -6.45 10.23 16.38
N ASP A 275 -5.80 11.36 16.60
CA ASP A 275 -6.44 12.58 17.12
C ASP A 275 -6.99 13.43 15.97
N TRP A 276 -8.23 13.15 15.60
CA TRP A 276 -8.92 13.84 14.52
C TRP A 276 -9.23 15.31 14.84
N SER A 277 -9.25 15.73 16.11
CA SER A 277 -9.53 17.14 16.46
C SER A 277 -8.51 18.09 15.84
N TYR A 278 -7.25 17.65 15.76
CA TYR A 278 -6.15 18.40 15.16
C TYR A 278 -6.29 18.64 13.65
N THR A 279 -7.18 17.92 12.96
CA THR A 279 -7.48 18.18 11.54
C THR A 279 -8.05 19.59 11.32
N ARG A 280 -8.72 20.20 12.31
CA ARG A 280 -9.26 21.57 12.19
C ARG A 280 -8.16 22.59 11.95
N GLN A 281 -7.15 22.60 12.81
CA GLN A 281 -6.01 23.50 12.69
C GLN A 281 -5.20 23.25 11.40
N CYS A 282 -5.10 22.00 10.97
CA CYS A 282 -4.41 21.68 9.71
C CYS A 282 -5.22 22.08 8.46
N SER A 283 -6.55 21.97 8.51
CA SER A 283 -7.44 22.38 7.43
C SER A 283 -7.37 23.90 7.22
N GLU A 284 -7.40 24.67 8.29
CA GLU A 284 -7.21 26.14 8.24
C GLU A 284 -5.87 26.51 7.57
N ALA A 285 -4.79 25.78 7.90
CA ALA A 285 -3.48 26.00 7.28
C ALA A 285 -3.43 25.63 5.79
N CYS A 286 -4.32 24.77 5.28
CA CYS A 286 -4.34 24.34 3.88
C CYS A 286 -4.89 25.39 2.92
N GLN A 287 -5.64 26.40 3.41
CA GLN A 287 -6.29 27.41 2.58
C GLN A 287 -7.11 26.77 1.44
N ASN A 288 -6.73 26.98 0.17
CA ASN A 288 -7.43 26.47 -1.02
C ASN A 288 -6.94 25.10 -1.53
N VAL A 289 -5.97 24.50 -0.84
CA VAL A 289 -5.46 23.16 -1.16
C VAL A 289 -6.41 22.13 -0.57
N PRO A 290 -6.91 21.14 -1.35
CA PRO A 290 -7.78 20.11 -0.79
C PRO A 290 -7.05 19.33 0.31
N PHE A 291 -7.77 19.05 1.38
CA PHE A 291 -7.23 18.48 2.60
C PHE A 291 -7.96 17.19 2.97
N TRP A 292 -7.23 16.09 2.99
CA TRP A 292 -7.73 14.76 3.32
C TRP A 292 -7.11 14.27 4.63
N ALA A 293 -7.77 13.30 5.27
CA ALA A 293 -7.25 12.66 6.46
C ALA A 293 -7.20 11.13 6.34
N SER A 294 -6.33 10.49 7.13
CA SER A 294 -6.16 9.04 7.14
C SER A 294 -5.89 8.54 8.55
N GLY A 295 -6.82 7.81 9.17
CA GLY A 295 -6.57 7.21 10.48
C GLY A 295 -7.80 6.62 11.14
N ASP A 296 -7.75 5.33 11.47
CA ASP A 296 -8.77 4.66 12.30
C ASP A 296 -10.20 4.73 11.74
N VAL A 297 -10.30 4.52 10.43
CA VAL A 297 -11.56 4.27 9.74
C VAL A 297 -11.62 2.78 9.42
N LEU A 298 -12.49 2.07 10.13
CA LEU A 298 -12.64 0.61 10.06
C LEU A 298 -14.04 0.19 9.59
N SER A 299 -14.91 1.15 9.30
CA SER A 299 -16.29 0.90 8.86
C SER A 299 -16.85 2.09 8.08
N TYR A 300 -18.02 1.92 7.45
CA TYR A 300 -18.73 3.03 6.82
C TYR A 300 -19.20 4.08 7.83
N THR A 301 -19.61 3.66 9.04
CA THR A 301 -20.00 4.59 10.11
C THR A 301 -18.84 5.47 10.53
N ASP A 302 -17.64 4.90 10.69
CA ASP A 302 -16.43 5.69 10.97
C ASP A 302 -16.14 6.66 9.82
N TYR A 303 -16.34 6.23 8.56
CA TYR A 303 -16.06 7.06 7.39
C TYR A 303 -16.97 8.31 7.39
N TYR A 304 -18.28 8.14 7.49
CA TYR A 304 -19.22 9.26 7.43
C TYR A 304 -19.23 10.10 8.71
N GLU A 305 -19.06 9.51 9.90
CA GLU A 305 -18.90 10.30 11.15
C GLU A 305 -17.69 11.24 11.04
N LYS A 306 -16.57 10.75 10.52
CA LYS A 306 -15.38 11.59 10.35
C LYS A 306 -15.53 12.63 9.27
N LEU A 307 -16.21 12.30 8.17
CA LEU A 307 -16.47 13.24 7.08
C LEU A 307 -17.43 14.37 7.50
N GLU A 308 -18.43 14.05 8.32
CA GLU A 308 -19.40 15.02 8.83
C GLU A 308 -18.80 15.91 9.94
N ARG A 309 -18.01 15.31 10.85
CA ARG A 309 -17.54 16.00 12.04
C ARG A 309 -16.31 16.89 11.81
N TYR A 310 -15.44 16.52 10.87
CA TYR A 310 -14.14 17.16 10.69
C TYR A 310 -14.02 17.84 9.33
N PRO A 311 -13.26 18.95 9.23
CA PRO A 311 -13.16 19.73 8.00
C PRO A 311 -12.18 19.09 7.01
N VAL A 312 -12.59 17.97 6.40
CA VAL A 312 -11.80 17.22 5.43
C VAL A 312 -12.60 17.03 4.13
N ASN A 313 -11.93 17.11 2.99
CA ASN A 313 -12.55 16.92 1.67
C ASN A 313 -12.62 15.45 1.24
N GLY A 314 -12.03 14.55 2.04
CA GLY A 314 -11.99 13.12 1.78
C GLY A 314 -11.17 12.37 2.82
N ILE A 315 -11.33 11.04 2.81
CA ILE A 315 -10.69 10.14 3.75
C ILE A 315 -9.95 9.04 2.99
N MET A 316 -8.68 8.85 3.35
CA MET A 316 -7.82 7.79 2.83
C MET A 316 -7.80 6.61 3.80
N ILE A 317 -8.17 5.43 3.30
CA ILE A 317 -8.39 4.22 4.09
C ILE A 317 -7.13 3.35 4.11
N GLY A 318 -6.59 3.09 5.30
CA GLY A 318 -5.41 2.25 5.50
C GLY A 318 -5.75 0.86 6.05
N ARG A 319 -5.51 0.65 7.34
CA ARG A 319 -5.65 -0.67 7.99
C ARG A 319 -7.07 -1.25 7.94
N GLY A 320 -8.11 -0.42 7.83
CA GLY A 320 -9.48 -0.89 7.60
C GLY A 320 -9.57 -1.77 6.35
N ALA A 321 -8.91 -1.36 5.25
CA ALA A 321 -8.85 -2.15 4.03
C ALA A 321 -8.02 -3.43 4.21
N LEU A 322 -6.91 -3.39 4.96
CA LEU A 322 -6.11 -4.59 5.26
C LEU A 322 -6.89 -5.64 6.06
N MET A 323 -7.73 -5.18 7.00
CA MET A 323 -8.58 -6.04 7.81
C MET A 323 -9.75 -6.60 6.99
N LYS A 324 -10.38 -5.75 6.18
CA LYS A 324 -11.48 -6.10 5.30
C LYS A 324 -11.46 -5.25 4.02
N PRO A 325 -10.98 -5.78 2.88
CA PRO A 325 -10.94 -5.02 1.62
C PRO A 325 -12.33 -4.54 1.15
N TRP A 326 -13.40 -5.21 1.54
CA TRP A 326 -14.78 -4.82 1.26
C TRP A 326 -15.27 -3.60 2.05
N ILE A 327 -14.45 -2.97 2.90
CA ILE A 327 -14.78 -1.68 3.53
C ILE A 327 -15.17 -0.61 2.50
N PHE A 328 -14.60 -0.67 1.29
CA PHE A 328 -14.97 0.24 0.20
C PHE A 328 -16.42 0.01 -0.24
N THR A 329 -16.87 -1.24 -0.30
CA THR A 329 -18.26 -1.59 -0.61
C THR A 329 -19.21 -1.18 0.51
N GLU A 330 -18.81 -1.41 1.77
CA GLU A 330 -19.57 -0.93 2.94
C GLU A 330 -19.80 0.59 2.90
N ILE A 331 -18.79 1.36 2.50
CA ILE A 331 -18.90 2.82 2.39
C ILE A 331 -19.81 3.24 1.24
N LYS A 332 -19.71 2.59 0.08
CA LYS A 332 -20.60 2.88 -1.07
C LYS A 332 -22.06 2.56 -0.78
N GLU A 333 -22.30 1.46 -0.05
CA GLU A 333 -23.65 0.98 0.25
C GLU A 333 -24.18 1.49 1.59
N CYS A 334 -23.39 2.27 2.33
CA CYS A 334 -23.73 2.79 3.65
C CYS A 334 -24.26 1.70 4.61
N ARG A 335 -23.63 0.52 4.62
CA ARG A 335 -24.05 -0.59 5.48
C ARG A 335 -22.87 -1.47 5.90
N HIS A 336 -23.02 -2.14 7.05
CA HIS A 336 -22.08 -3.16 7.46
C HIS A 336 -22.28 -4.43 6.62
N TRP A 337 -21.19 -5.03 6.19
CA TRP A 337 -21.20 -6.32 5.51
C TRP A 337 -20.76 -7.41 6.48
N ASP A 338 -21.67 -8.33 6.77
CA ASP A 338 -21.36 -9.56 7.50
C ASP A 338 -21.11 -10.71 6.53
N ILE A 339 -19.87 -10.82 6.07
CA ILE A 339 -19.49 -11.74 4.98
C ILE A 339 -19.22 -13.14 5.53
N ALA A 340 -19.82 -14.15 4.90
CA ALA A 340 -19.60 -15.55 5.26
C ALA A 340 -18.12 -15.97 5.06
N ALA A 341 -17.67 -16.96 5.84
CA ALA A 341 -16.29 -17.43 5.79
C ALA A 341 -15.88 -17.95 4.40
N SER A 342 -16.79 -18.62 3.67
CA SER A 342 -16.55 -19.10 2.30
C SER A 342 -16.28 -17.94 1.33
N GLN A 343 -17.10 -16.89 1.36
CA GLN A 343 -16.90 -15.70 0.52
C GLN A 343 -15.57 -14.99 0.86
N ARG A 344 -15.19 -14.94 2.14
CA ARG A 344 -13.88 -14.39 2.55
C ARG A 344 -12.72 -15.24 2.00
N LEU A 345 -12.88 -16.56 1.97
CA LEU A 345 -11.92 -17.48 1.36
C LEU A 345 -11.81 -17.26 -0.16
N ASP A 346 -12.92 -17.00 -0.86
CA ASP A 346 -12.91 -16.65 -2.28
C ASP A 346 -12.11 -15.36 -2.55
N TYR A 347 -12.19 -14.37 -1.66
CA TYR A 347 -11.40 -13.14 -1.78
C TYR A 347 -9.91 -13.37 -1.59
N ILE A 348 -9.54 -14.31 -0.71
CA ILE A 348 -8.16 -14.78 -0.57
C ILE A 348 -7.70 -15.45 -1.87
N GLN A 349 -8.53 -16.30 -2.47
CA GLN A 349 -8.22 -16.91 -3.77
C GLN A 349 -8.03 -15.87 -4.87
N ARG A 350 -8.84 -14.80 -4.90
CA ARG A 350 -8.67 -13.68 -5.86
C ARG A 350 -7.33 -12.98 -5.68
N PHE A 351 -6.92 -12.71 -4.44
CA PHE A 351 -5.59 -12.17 -4.17
C PHE A 351 -4.48 -13.11 -4.70
N VAL A 352 -4.60 -14.42 -4.44
CA VAL A 352 -3.64 -15.42 -4.95
C VAL A 352 -3.57 -15.38 -6.47
N ASN A 353 -4.72 -15.38 -7.14
CA ASN A 353 -4.79 -15.31 -8.61
C ASN A 353 -4.09 -14.05 -9.15
N TYR A 354 -4.35 -12.89 -8.57
CA TYR A 354 -3.66 -11.65 -8.94
C TYR A 354 -2.17 -11.68 -8.62
N GLY A 355 -1.76 -12.37 -7.54
CA GLY A 355 -0.38 -12.62 -7.18
C GLY A 355 0.36 -13.48 -8.20
N LEU A 356 -0.22 -14.60 -8.61
CA LEU A 356 0.33 -15.50 -9.63
C LEU A 356 0.45 -14.83 -11.01
N GLU A 357 -0.44 -13.90 -11.31
CA GLU A 357 -0.35 -13.07 -12.52
C GLU A 357 0.78 -12.04 -12.45
N HIS A 358 1.00 -11.46 -11.25
CA HIS A 358 1.91 -10.35 -11.05
C HIS A 358 3.36 -10.77 -10.78
N TRP A 359 3.55 -11.79 -9.95
CA TRP A 359 4.87 -12.30 -9.54
C TRP A 359 5.28 -13.56 -10.31
N GLY A 360 4.31 -14.35 -10.75
CA GLY A 360 4.55 -15.54 -11.55
C GLY A 360 3.88 -16.78 -10.99
N SER A 361 3.77 -17.79 -11.85
CA SER A 361 3.20 -19.10 -11.49
C SER A 361 4.23 -20.23 -11.50
N ASP A 362 5.52 -19.89 -11.61
CA ASP A 362 6.64 -20.79 -11.33
C ASP A 362 6.91 -20.85 -9.82
N ASP A 363 7.93 -21.61 -9.41
CA ASP A 363 8.29 -21.79 -7.99
C ASP A 363 8.52 -20.46 -7.27
N GLU A 364 9.29 -19.55 -7.87
CA GLU A 364 9.58 -18.23 -7.27
C GLU A 364 8.31 -17.38 -7.15
N GLY A 365 7.49 -17.34 -8.20
CA GLY A 365 6.24 -16.57 -8.19
C GLY A 365 5.21 -17.08 -7.20
N VAL A 366 5.09 -18.41 -7.05
CA VAL A 366 4.23 -19.07 -6.05
C VAL A 366 4.67 -18.69 -4.64
N GLU A 367 5.96 -18.80 -4.32
CA GLU A 367 6.46 -18.49 -2.97
C GLU A 367 6.42 -17.00 -2.66
N LYS A 368 6.61 -16.14 -3.67
CA LYS A 368 6.41 -14.69 -3.51
C LYS A 368 4.94 -14.36 -3.24
N THR A 369 4.02 -15.00 -3.96
CA THR A 369 2.58 -14.88 -3.70
C THR A 369 2.23 -15.33 -2.29
N ARG A 370 2.77 -16.46 -1.85
CA ARG A 370 2.60 -16.98 -0.49
C ARG A 370 3.09 -15.99 0.55
N ARG A 371 4.31 -15.46 0.38
CA ARG A 371 4.89 -14.49 1.31
C ARG A 371 3.95 -13.30 1.54
N PHE A 372 3.48 -12.66 0.47
CA PHE A 372 2.62 -11.49 0.59
C PHE A 372 1.19 -11.82 1.03
N LEU A 373 0.68 -13.02 0.70
CA LEU A 373 -0.57 -13.52 1.25
C LEU A 373 -0.47 -13.66 2.78
N LEU A 374 0.60 -14.28 3.29
CA LEU A 374 0.80 -14.46 4.73
C LEU A 374 0.95 -13.12 5.47
N GLU A 375 1.62 -12.13 4.86
CA GLU A 375 1.67 -10.77 5.42
C GLU A 375 0.26 -10.16 5.48
N TRP A 376 -0.59 -10.36 4.46
CA TRP A 376 -1.96 -9.85 4.48
C TRP A 376 -2.85 -10.60 5.48
N LEU A 377 -2.79 -11.93 5.55
CA LEU A 377 -3.52 -12.75 6.53
C LEU A 377 -3.17 -12.34 7.97
N SER A 378 -1.91 -11.95 8.21
CA SER A 378 -1.49 -11.42 9.51
C SER A 378 -2.24 -10.15 9.93
N PHE A 379 -2.89 -9.44 8.99
CA PHE A 379 -3.81 -8.32 9.26
C PHE A 379 -5.28 -8.72 9.19
N ALA A 380 -5.66 -9.50 8.19
CA ALA A 380 -7.05 -9.92 7.95
C ALA A 380 -7.64 -10.72 9.13
N CYS A 381 -6.81 -11.46 9.88
CA CYS A 381 -7.25 -12.20 11.07
C CYS A 381 -7.87 -11.31 12.16
N ARG A 382 -7.63 -10.00 12.13
CA ARG A 382 -8.23 -9.04 13.08
C ARG A 382 -9.70 -8.77 12.79
N TYR A 383 -10.23 -9.13 11.61
CA TYR A 383 -11.64 -8.95 11.32
C TYR A 383 -12.49 -9.86 12.20
N ILE A 384 -13.42 -9.26 12.93
CA ILE A 384 -14.46 -9.98 13.65
C ILE A 384 -15.76 -9.85 12.84
N PRO A 385 -16.44 -10.95 12.52
CA PRO A 385 -17.75 -10.92 11.89
C PRO A 385 -18.74 -10.04 12.64
N VAL A 386 -19.55 -9.28 11.89
CA VAL A 386 -20.46 -8.29 12.47
C VAL A 386 -21.48 -8.95 13.39
N GLY A 387 -22.02 -10.10 13.01
CA GLY A 387 -22.96 -10.87 13.85
C GLY A 387 -22.37 -11.42 15.15
N LEU A 388 -21.05 -11.30 15.37
CA LEU A 388 -20.38 -11.67 16.63
C LEU A 388 -19.98 -10.45 17.48
N LEU A 389 -20.16 -9.23 16.97
CA LEU A 389 -19.88 -8.00 17.70
C LEU A 389 -21.09 -7.57 18.53
N GLU A 390 -20.87 -7.33 19.82
CA GLU A 390 -21.87 -6.69 20.68
C GLU A 390 -22.06 -5.21 20.32
N VAL A 391 -20.96 -4.54 19.96
CA VAL A 391 -20.93 -3.12 19.59
C VAL A 391 -20.24 -2.95 18.24
N VAL A 392 -20.90 -2.24 17.34
CA VAL A 392 -20.34 -1.84 16.04
C VAL A 392 -20.03 -0.34 16.03
N PRO A 393 -18.97 0.10 15.33
CA PRO A 393 -17.98 -0.72 14.63
C PRO A 393 -16.83 -1.20 15.54
N GLN A 394 -16.16 -2.27 15.13
CA GLN A 394 -14.92 -2.75 15.75
C GLN A 394 -13.84 -1.65 15.73
N ARG A 395 -13.09 -1.50 16.82
CA ARG A 395 -11.95 -0.57 16.93
C ARG A 395 -10.60 -1.29 16.81
N MET A 396 -9.61 -0.61 16.25
CA MET A 396 -8.28 -1.20 15.98
C MET A 396 -7.54 -1.65 17.25
N ASN A 397 -7.75 -0.92 18.34
CA ASN A 397 -7.10 -1.14 19.63
C ASN A 397 -7.91 -2.07 20.54
N GLU A 398 -9.09 -2.51 20.13
CA GLU A 398 -9.80 -3.54 20.86
C GLU A 398 -9.00 -4.84 20.85
N ARG A 399 -9.14 -5.58 21.94
CA ARG A 399 -8.54 -6.87 22.15
C ARG A 399 -9.69 -7.81 22.46
N PRO A 400 -10.35 -8.35 21.41
CA PRO A 400 -11.45 -9.26 21.64
C PRO A 400 -10.96 -10.46 22.45
N PRO A 401 -11.81 -11.05 23.32
CA PRO A 401 -11.52 -12.35 23.90
C PRO A 401 -11.40 -13.39 22.78
N PHE A 402 -10.79 -14.53 23.09
CA PHE A 402 -10.84 -15.67 22.18
C PHE A 402 -12.29 -16.04 21.92
N TYR A 403 -12.65 -16.16 20.64
CA TYR A 403 -13.99 -16.54 20.22
C TYR A 403 -13.93 -17.70 19.24
N HIS A 404 -14.97 -18.51 19.24
CA HIS A 404 -15.20 -19.50 18.20
C HIS A 404 -16.03 -18.87 17.09
N GLY A 405 -15.57 -18.98 15.85
CA GLY A 405 -16.31 -18.49 14.69
C GLY A 405 -17.61 -19.26 14.46
N ARG A 406 -18.48 -18.74 13.60
CA ARG A 406 -19.73 -19.41 13.19
C ARG A 406 -19.52 -20.73 12.44
N SER A 407 -18.27 -21.03 12.06
CA SER A 407 -17.83 -22.26 11.40
C SER A 407 -16.34 -22.49 11.66
N ASP A 408 -15.84 -23.70 11.46
CA ASP A 408 -14.41 -24.02 11.60
C ASP A 408 -13.54 -23.17 10.66
N LEU A 409 -14.02 -22.89 9.44
CA LEU A 409 -13.32 -22.00 8.50
C LEU A 409 -13.26 -20.56 9.03
N GLU A 410 -14.34 -20.07 9.65
CA GLU A 410 -14.34 -18.75 10.26
C GLU A 410 -13.33 -18.65 11.41
N THR A 411 -13.27 -19.68 12.26
CA THR A 411 -12.29 -19.82 13.33
C THR A 411 -10.87 -19.84 12.78
N LEU A 412 -10.64 -20.57 11.69
CA LEU A 412 -9.34 -20.63 11.02
C LEU A 412 -8.93 -19.24 10.48
N LEU A 413 -9.85 -18.52 9.84
CA LEU A 413 -9.61 -17.17 9.31
C LEU A 413 -9.37 -16.13 10.42
N ALA A 414 -9.92 -16.34 11.61
CA ALA A 414 -9.75 -15.47 12.78
C ALA A 414 -8.47 -15.78 13.59
N SER A 415 -7.81 -16.92 13.33
CA SER A 415 -6.61 -17.32 14.07
C SER A 415 -5.49 -16.29 13.91
N ASP A 416 -4.83 -15.95 15.01
CA ASP A 416 -3.65 -15.08 15.05
C ASP A 416 -2.33 -15.87 14.94
N GLN A 417 -2.41 -17.19 14.73
CA GLN A 417 -1.25 -18.07 14.67
C GLN A 417 -0.76 -18.25 13.24
N SER A 418 0.54 -18.05 13.02
CA SER A 418 1.15 -18.16 11.69
C SER A 418 0.98 -19.53 11.04
N ARG A 419 0.93 -20.60 11.83
CA ARG A 419 0.65 -21.96 11.34
C ARG A 419 -0.70 -22.09 10.63
N ASP A 420 -1.71 -21.35 11.06
CA ASP A 420 -3.04 -21.41 10.49
C ASP A 420 -3.12 -20.58 9.20
N TRP A 421 -2.41 -19.45 9.14
CA TRP A 421 -2.24 -18.71 7.89
C TRP A 421 -1.49 -19.53 6.83
N ILE A 422 -0.49 -20.31 7.25
CA ILE A 422 0.21 -21.26 6.38
C ILE A 422 -0.79 -22.27 5.82
N LYS A 423 -1.61 -22.92 6.67
CA LYS A 423 -2.66 -23.84 6.22
C LYS A 423 -3.59 -23.21 5.17
N ILE A 424 -4.05 -21.97 5.40
CA ILE A 424 -4.89 -21.23 4.43
C ILE A 424 -4.13 -21.04 3.10
N SER A 425 -2.85 -20.65 3.15
CA SER A 425 -2.05 -20.48 1.94
C SER A 425 -1.86 -21.80 1.16
N GLU A 426 -1.74 -22.93 1.84
CA GLU A 426 -1.59 -24.24 1.22
C GLU A 426 -2.82 -24.68 0.43
N MET A 427 -4.01 -24.16 0.77
CA MET A 427 -5.25 -24.43 0.02
C MET A 427 -5.15 -23.99 -1.44
N PHE A 428 -4.31 -23.00 -1.75
CA PHE A 428 -4.21 -22.40 -3.10
C PHE A 428 -2.84 -22.53 -3.73
N LEU A 429 -1.78 -22.58 -2.92
CA LEU A 429 -0.39 -22.51 -3.38
C LEU A 429 0.35 -23.83 -3.14
N GLY A 430 -0.34 -24.88 -2.72
CA GLY A 430 0.26 -26.18 -2.42
C GLY A 430 1.05 -26.18 -1.11
N LYS A 431 1.56 -27.35 -0.74
CA LYS A 431 2.27 -27.59 0.52
C LYS A 431 3.58 -26.82 0.61
N VAL A 432 3.86 -26.29 1.80
CA VAL A 432 5.17 -25.71 2.12
C VAL A 432 6.19 -26.81 2.44
N PRO A 433 7.51 -26.53 2.35
CA PRO A 433 8.54 -27.47 2.79
C PRO A 433 8.39 -27.86 4.27
N GLU A 434 8.84 -29.06 4.64
CA GLU A 434 8.96 -29.47 6.04
C GLU A 434 9.82 -28.44 6.80
N ASN A 435 9.29 -27.91 7.91
CA ASN A 435 9.88 -26.84 8.73
C ASN A 435 9.79 -25.41 8.17
N PHE A 436 8.93 -25.13 7.19
CA PHE A 436 8.64 -23.76 6.79
C PHE A 436 8.07 -22.94 7.96
N LEU A 437 8.72 -21.80 8.26
CA LEU A 437 8.30 -20.87 9.29
C LEU A 437 8.00 -19.51 8.67
N PHE A 438 6.88 -18.91 9.07
CA PHE A 438 6.55 -17.53 8.73
C PHE A 438 6.53 -16.65 9.98
N ILE A 439 7.27 -15.54 9.91
CA ILE A 439 7.26 -14.46 10.89
C ILE A 439 6.79 -13.19 10.16
N PRO A 440 5.65 -12.59 10.58
CA PRO A 440 5.16 -11.34 10.02
C PRO A 440 6.22 -10.25 10.10
N LYS A 441 6.37 -9.48 9.02
CA LYS A 441 7.27 -8.33 9.01
C LYS A 441 6.77 -7.22 9.93
N HIS A 442 5.45 -7.04 9.98
CA HIS A 442 4.83 -6.06 10.86
C HIS A 442 4.41 -6.78 12.15
N ASN A 443 5.23 -6.71 13.19
CA ASN A 443 4.85 -7.14 14.53
C ASN A 443 3.88 -6.10 15.14
N ALA A 444 2.70 -5.97 14.53
CA ALA A 444 1.68 -5.02 14.92
C ALA A 444 0.97 -5.51 16.20
N ASN A 445 1.71 -5.62 17.31
CA ASN A 445 1.26 -5.98 18.66
C ASN A 445 0.03 -6.90 18.68
N ALA A 446 0.20 -8.15 18.24
CA ALA A 446 -0.71 -9.23 18.59
C ALA A 446 -0.17 -9.82 19.91
N TYR A 447 -0.76 -9.35 21.01
CA TYR A 447 -0.51 -9.77 22.40
C TYR A 447 0.95 -9.59 22.88
N LEU A 448 1.15 -8.88 24.01
CA LEU A 448 2.34 -9.12 24.80
C LEU A 448 2.31 -10.62 25.11
N LYS A 449 3.33 -11.38 24.66
CA LYS A 449 3.48 -12.75 25.12
C LYS A 449 3.57 -12.65 26.64
N ILE A 450 2.59 -13.22 27.34
CA ILE A 450 2.72 -13.47 28.77
C ILE A 450 4.00 -14.30 28.89
N ASP A 451 4.95 -13.77 29.63
CA ASP A 451 6.22 -14.42 29.90
C ASP A 451 5.90 -15.71 30.66
N VAL A 452 5.97 -16.86 29.98
CA VAL A 452 5.87 -18.17 30.64
C VAL A 452 7.21 -18.45 31.30
N SER A 453 7.54 -17.60 32.28
CA SER A 453 8.58 -17.82 33.27
C SER A 453 7.95 -17.87 34.65
N GLU A 454 6.81 -18.55 34.78
CA GLU A 454 6.48 -19.19 36.05
C GLU A 454 7.45 -20.35 36.22
N LYS A 455 8.62 -20.03 36.80
CA LYS A 455 9.48 -21.02 37.41
C LYS A 455 8.67 -21.70 38.50
N ILE A 456 8.34 -22.96 38.26
CA ILE A 456 7.98 -23.94 39.28
C ILE A 456 8.98 -23.77 40.44
N PRO A 457 8.53 -23.51 41.69
CA PRO A 457 9.44 -23.47 42.81
C PRO A 457 9.92 -24.90 43.05
N THR A 458 11.18 -25.18 42.69
CA THR A 458 11.86 -26.38 43.14
C THR A 458 12.01 -26.29 44.65
N ALA A 459 11.31 -27.18 45.34
CA ALA A 459 11.45 -27.41 46.77
C ALA A 459 12.92 -27.72 47.11
N LYS A 460 13.37 -27.14 48.22
CA LYS A 460 14.62 -27.47 48.90
C LYS A 460 14.67 -28.96 49.22
N GLN A 461 15.73 -29.65 48.78
CA GLN A 461 16.66 -30.40 49.64
C GLN A 461 17.92 -30.74 48.86
#